data_AF-A0A6J6HH78-F1
#
_entry.id   AF-A0A6J6HH78-F1
#
_cell.length_a   1.000
_cell.length_b   1.000
_cell.length_c   1.000
_cell.angle_alpha   90.00
_cell.angle_beta   90.00
_cell.angle_gamma   90.00
#
_symmetry.space_group_name_H-M   'P 1'
#
loop_
_entity.id
_entity.type
_entity.pdbx_description
1 polymer ?
#
loop_
_entity_poly.entity_id
_entity_poly.type
_entity_poly.pdbx_seq_one_letter_code
_entity_poly.pdbx_strand_id
1 'polypeptide(L)'
;MLGLIVTDHIFTTHPEMPEGSLAKLRAAIVCEPSLASVAAELGVGSALRLGKGEAASGGREKASILSDAMEAIIGAVFVDGGIDSARDVVLDLFGDRIAHEATGPGGADFKSKLQELAARRFESAPVYELGDEGPDHHKRFFARVIIAGEVVGEGEGRSKKVAEQAAAGAALARFASVPVPERGDNDVVPNHESEQGNA
;
A
#
# COMPACT_ATOMS: atom_id res chain seq x y z
N MET A 1 20.02 -5.29 11.19
CA MET A 1 20.06 -5.46 9.72
C MET A 1 18.72 -5.20 9.09
N LEU A 2 17.67 -5.96 9.42
CA LEU A 2 16.30 -5.77 8.89
C LEU A 2 15.85 -4.30 8.92
N GLY A 3 15.92 -3.65 10.07
CA GLY A 3 15.47 -2.26 10.21
C GLY A 3 16.20 -1.27 9.30
N LEU A 4 17.49 -1.48 9.02
CA LEU A 4 18.26 -0.65 8.09
C LEU A 4 17.77 -0.83 6.66
N ILE A 5 17.67 -2.08 6.21
CA ILE A 5 17.23 -2.42 4.85
C ILE A 5 15.81 -1.91 4.59
N VAL A 6 14.89 -2.14 5.53
CA VAL A 6 13.50 -1.67 5.41
C VAL A 6 13.44 -0.15 5.36
N THR A 7 14.18 0.55 6.25
CA THR A 7 14.20 2.02 6.27
C THR A 7 14.72 2.59 4.95
N ASP A 8 15.84 2.05 4.45
CA ASP A 8 16.44 2.47 3.19
C ASP A 8 15.49 2.23 2.01
N HIS A 9 14.84 1.07 1.97
CA HIS A 9 13.86 0.76 0.93
C HIS A 9 12.66 1.71 0.96
N ILE A 10 12.00 1.90 2.10
CA ILE A 10 10.81 2.77 2.15
C ILE A 10 11.14 4.25 1.90
N PHE A 11 12.33 4.70 2.29
CA PHE A 11 12.79 6.07 2.04
C PHE A 11 13.01 6.31 0.55
N THR A 12 13.59 5.33 -0.16
CA THR A 12 13.88 5.43 -1.59
C THR A 12 12.65 5.20 -2.47
N THR A 13 11.72 4.34 -2.07
CA THR A 13 10.51 4.05 -2.85
C THR A 13 9.35 5.01 -2.58
N HIS A 14 9.35 5.71 -1.43
CA HIS A 14 8.30 6.66 -1.06
C HIS A 14 8.85 8.03 -0.64
N PRO A 15 9.60 8.74 -1.51
CA PRO A 15 10.26 10.00 -1.16
C PRO A 15 9.30 11.13 -0.75
N GLU A 16 8.06 11.08 -1.24
CA GLU A 16 7.01 12.06 -0.93
C GLU A 16 6.25 11.76 0.38
N MET A 17 6.52 10.62 1.02
CA MET A 17 5.83 10.22 2.24
C MET A 17 6.40 11.00 3.44
N PRO A 18 5.55 11.63 4.28
CA PRO A 18 6.02 12.33 5.48
C PRO A 18 6.78 11.40 6.42
N GLU A 19 7.79 11.92 7.13
CA GLU A 19 8.62 11.16 8.08
C GLU A 19 7.77 10.37 9.09
N GLY A 20 6.73 10.98 9.65
CA GLY A 20 5.83 10.31 10.59
C GLY A 20 5.10 9.10 9.99
N SER A 21 4.79 9.14 8.69
CA SER A 21 4.21 8.01 7.97
C SER A 21 5.26 6.94 7.66
N LEU A 22 6.47 7.33 7.23
CA LEU A 22 7.59 6.40 7.04
C LEU A 22 7.94 5.67 8.34
N ALA A 23 7.94 6.38 9.48
CA ALA A 23 8.18 5.81 10.80
C ALA A 23 7.11 4.79 11.19
N LYS A 24 5.83 5.08 10.92
CA LYS A 24 4.71 4.14 11.14
C LYS A 24 4.82 2.91 10.24
N LEU A 25 5.13 3.10 8.95
CA LEU A 25 5.34 2.01 8.01
C LEU A 25 6.49 1.11 8.47
N ARG A 26 7.64 1.69 8.84
CA ARG A 26 8.76 0.92 9.39
C ARG A 26 8.35 0.14 10.63
N ALA A 27 7.64 0.77 11.57
CA ALA A 27 7.20 0.10 12.80
C ALA A 27 6.21 -1.05 12.53
N ALA A 28 5.36 -0.93 11.51
CA ALA A 28 4.45 -2.00 11.10
C ALA A 28 5.20 -3.21 10.51
N ILE A 29 6.29 -2.97 9.78
CA ILE A 29 7.07 -4.02 9.13
C ILE A 29 8.10 -4.65 10.08
N VAL A 30 8.79 -3.82 10.85
CA VAL A 30 9.88 -4.21 11.75
C VAL A 30 9.31 -4.37 13.17
N CYS A 31 8.44 -5.36 13.33
CA CYS A 31 7.85 -5.71 14.62
C CYS A 31 7.69 -7.23 14.78
N GLU A 32 7.68 -7.71 16.04
CA GLU A 32 7.58 -9.14 16.37
C GLU A 32 6.45 -9.87 15.62
N PRO A 33 5.21 -9.37 15.54
CA PRO A 33 4.15 -10.05 14.81
C PRO A 33 4.46 -10.25 13.32
N SER A 34 5.07 -9.25 12.68
CA SER A 34 5.45 -9.30 11.26
C SER A 34 6.55 -10.34 11.03
N LEU A 35 7.62 -10.31 11.82
CA LEU A 35 8.71 -11.27 11.70
C LEU A 35 8.26 -12.70 12.04
N ALA A 36 7.47 -12.88 13.11
CA ALA A 36 6.95 -14.17 13.50
C ALA A 36 6.04 -14.78 12.42
N SER A 37 5.22 -13.95 11.75
CA SER A 37 4.38 -14.37 10.63
C SER A 37 5.24 -14.86 9.45
N VAL A 38 6.27 -14.13 9.05
CA VAL A 38 7.19 -14.55 7.97
C VAL A 38 7.93 -15.83 8.35
N ALA A 39 8.41 -15.93 9.59
CA ALA A 39 9.08 -17.14 10.08
C ALA A 39 8.16 -18.37 10.07
N ALA A 40 6.89 -18.20 10.44
CA ALA A 40 5.89 -19.25 10.40
C ALA A 40 5.59 -19.70 8.96
N GLU A 41 5.45 -18.75 8.02
CA GLU A 41 5.24 -19.02 6.59
C GLU A 41 6.40 -19.83 5.97
N LEU A 42 7.63 -19.53 6.39
CA LEU A 42 8.83 -20.27 5.98
C LEU A 42 9.01 -21.60 6.74
N GLY A 43 8.18 -21.91 7.72
CA GLY A 43 8.28 -23.12 8.54
C GLY A 43 9.50 -23.15 9.47
N VAL A 44 10.06 -21.99 9.84
CA VAL A 44 11.28 -21.85 10.65
C VAL A 44 11.18 -22.61 11.97
N GLY A 45 10.00 -22.61 12.61
CA GLY A 45 9.75 -23.31 13.88
C GLY A 45 10.14 -24.79 13.87
N SER A 46 10.04 -25.46 12.72
CA SER A 46 10.42 -26.87 12.56
C SER A 46 11.95 -27.08 12.60
N ALA A 47 12.73 -26.11 12.11
CA ALA A 47 14.18 -26.16 12.08
C ALA A 47 14.84 -25.77 13.43
N LEU A 48 14.07 -25.19 14.35
CA LEU A 48 14.61 -24.73 15.64
C LEU A 48 15.12 -25.88 16.50
N ARG A 49 16.29 -25.66 17.12
CA ARG A 49 16.84 -26.54 18.15
C ARG A 49 16.48 -25.97 19.51
N LEU A 50 15.41 -26.50 20.09
CA LEU A 50 14.90 -26.07 21.39
C LEU A 50 15.31 -27.03 22.50
N GLY A 51 15.49 -26.49 23.72
CA GLY A 51 15.60 -27.31 24.92
C GLY A 51 14.30 -28.08 25.17
N LYS A 52 14.39 -29.22 25.89
CA LYS A 52 13.24 -30.12 26.12
C LYS A 52 12.03 -29.40 26.75
N GLY A 53 12.27 -28.53 27.72
CA GLY A 53 11.20 -27.74 28.37
C GLY A 53 10.54 -26.75 27.42
N GLU A 54 11.34 -26.03 26.65
CA GLU A 54 10.85 -25.04 25.68
C GLU A 54 10.02 -25.70 24.58
N ALA A 55 10.53 -26.81 24.03
CA ALA A 55 9.81 -27.62 23.05
C ALA A 55 8.49 -28.17 23.59
N ALA A 56 8.48 -28.68 24.83
CA ALA A 56 7.27 -29.19 25.48
C ALA A 56 6.22 -28.10 25.73
N SER A 57 6.63 -26.84 25.82
CA SER A 57 5.74 -25.69 26.03
C SER A 57 5.25 -25.03 24.73
N GLY A 58 5.46 -25.66 23.57
CA GLY A 58 5.07 -25.10 22.27
C GLY A 58 5.98 -23.96 21.79
N GLY A 59 7.27 -23.98 22.17
CA GLY A 59 8.22 -22.95 21.78
C GLY A 59 8.44 -22.81 20.26
N ARG A 60 8.05 -23.81 19.46
CA ARG A 60 8.17 -23.76 17.99
C ARG A 60 7.15 -22.82 17.35
N GLU A 61 6.06 -22.56 18.06
CA GLU A 61 4.95 -21.70 17.61
C GLU A 61 4.93 -20.35 18.34
N LYS A 62 5.79 -20.14 19.34
CA LYS A 62 5.88 -18.87 20.08
C LYS A 62 6.36 -17.74 19.17
N ALA A 63 5.58 -16.67 19.09
CA ALA A 63 5.87 -15.51 18.23
C ALA A 63 7.24 -14.88 18.51
N SER A 64 7.58 -14.68 19.79
CA SER A 64 8.89 -14.13 20.17
C SER A 64 10.06 -14.98 19.69
N ILE A 65 9.99 -16.31 19.87
CA ILE A 65 11.04 -17.23 19.40
C ILE A 65 11.15 -17.23 17.88
N LEU A 66 10.02 -17.23 17.17
CA LEU A 66 9.98 -17.18 15.72
C LEU A 66 10.54 -15.85 15.18
N SER A 67 10.19 -14.74 15.80
CA SER A 67 10.73 -13.42 15.47
C SER A 67 12.24 -13.36 15.67
N ASP A 68 12.73 -13.77 16.84
CA ASP A 68 14.17 -13.80 17.15
C ASP A 68 14.93 -14.71 16.18
N ALA A 69 14.36 -15.87 15.84
CA ALA A 69 14.95 -16.77 14.86
C ALA A 69 15.01 -16.15 13.46
N MET A 70 13.98 -15.40 13.06
CA MET A 70 13.96 -14.70 11.78
C MET A 70 15.04 -13.62 11.70
N GLU A 71 15.22 -12.84 12.78
CA GLU A 71 16.32 -11.87 12.86
C GLU A 71 17.68 -12.56 12.79
N ALA A 72 17.84 -13.70 13.48
CA ALA A 72 19.06 -14.48 13.45
C ALA A 72 19.36 -15.03 12.03
N ILE A 73 18.35 -15.48 11.29
CA ILE A 73 18.50 -15.92 9.89
C ILE A 73 18.96 -14.76 9.01
N ILE A 74 18.31 -13.59 9.10
CA ILE A 74 18.72 -12.39 8.35
C ILE A 74 20.15 -11.98 8.72
N GLY A 75 20.50 -12.07 10.01
CA GLY A 75 21.86 -11.85 10.49
C GLY A 75 22.86 -12.84 9.90
N ALA A 76 22.51 -14.13 9.81
CA ALA A 76 23.37 -15.15 9.23
C ALA A 76 23.62 -14.91 7.73
N VAL A 77 22.58 -14.56 6.97
CA VAL A 77 22.71 -14.18 5.55
C VAL A 77 23.64 -12.97 5.39
N PHE A 78 23.53 -11.98 6.27
CA PHE A 78 24.44 -10.83 6.25
C PHE A 78 25.90 -11.23 6.55
N VAL A 79 26.13 -12.10 7.52
CA VAL A 79 27.48 -12.56 7.88
C VAL A 79 28.12 -13.38 6.76
N ASP A 80 27.33 -14.20 6.07
CA ASP A 80 27.82 -15.10 5.00
C ASP A 80 27.94 -14.38 3.64
N GLY A 81 26.93 -13.60 3.26
CA GLY A 81 26.78 -13.02 1.92
C GLY A 81 26.83 -11.49 1.87
N GLY A 82 27.07 -10.80 2.98
CA GLY A 82 27.14 -9.34 3.04
C GLY A 82 25.78 -8.62 2.93
N ILE A 83 25.85 -7.28 2.80
CA ILE A 83 24.66 -6.40 2.83
C ILE A 83 23.72 -6.62 1.64
N ASP A 84 24.25 -6.84 0.44
CA ASP A 84 23.44 -6.99 -0.78
C ASP A 84 22.62 -8.28 -0.74
N SER A 85 23.24 -9.41 -0.38
CA SER A 85 22.52 -10.69 -0.20
C SER A 85 21.44 -10.59 0.89
N ALA A 86 21.74 -9.91 2.00
CA ALA A 86 20.76 -9.69 3.06
C ALA A 86 19.60 -8.80 2.60
N ARG A 87 19.90 -7.78 1.77
CA ARG A 87 18.88 -6.90 1.17
C ARG A 87 17.93 -7.69 0.29
N ASP A 88 18.45 -8.48 -0.64
CA ASP A 88 17.63 -9.27 -1.57
C ASP A 88 16.69 -10.20 -0.81
N VAL A 89 17.21 -10.96 0.17
CA VAL A 89 16.40 -11.84 1.02
C VAL A 89 15.33 -11.06 1.80
N VAL A 90 15.67 -9.92 2.38
CA VAL A 90 14.69 -9.10 3.11
C VAL A 90 13.60 -8.57 2.17
N LEU A 91 13.94 -8.10 0.98
CA LEU A 91 12.97 -7.55 0.03
C LEU A 91 12.09 -8.65 -0.57
N ASP A 92 12.62 -9.84 -0.82
CA ASP A 92 11.82 -10.98 -1.27
C ASP A 92 10.79 -11.42 -0.22
N LEU A 93 11.17 -11.39 1.08
CA LEU A 93 10.31 -11.86 2.16
C LEU A 93 9.34 -10.80 2.68
N PHE A 94 9.75 -9.53 2.72
CA PHE A 94 8.97 -8.44 3.31
C PHE A 94 8.42 -7.45 2.28
N GLY A 95 8.87 -7.48 1.02
CA GLY A 95 8.51 -6.50 -0.01
C GLY A 95 7.00 -6.39 -0.23
N ASP A 96 6.29 -7.52 -0.35
CA ASP A 96 4.83 -7.52 -0.52
C ASP A 96 4.11 -6.94 0.72
N ARG A 97 4.63 -7.18 1.93
CA ARG A 97 4.10 -6.60 3.18
C ARG A 97 4.36 -5.10 3.24
N ILE A 98 5.57 -4.66 2.86
CA ILE A 98 5.94 -3.25 2.79
C ILE A 98 5.00 -2.54 1.82
N ALA A 99 4.80 -3.08 0.61
CA ALA A 99 3.89 -2.53 -0.37
C ALA A 99 2.44 -2.50 0.16
N HIS A 100 2.00 -3.56 0.84
CA HIS A 100 0.66 -3.60 1.44
C HIS A 100 0.47 -2.52 2.52
N GLU A 101 1.39 -2.42 3.48
CA GLU A 101 1.33 -1.43 4.57
C GLU A 101 1.50 -0.01 4.05
N ALA A 102 2.32 0.18 3.00
CA ALA A 102 2.47 1.43 2.28
C ALA A 102 1.19 1.85 1.52
N THR A 103 0.14 1.04 1.51
CA THR A 103 -1.20 1.36 0.99
C THR A 103 -2.31 1.32 2.05
N GLY A 104 -1.94 1.02 3.30
CA GLY A 104 -2.84 0.98 4.45
C GLY A 104 -3.11 2.38 5.04
N PRO A 105 -3.67 2.48 6.26
CA PRO A 105 -4.06 3.74 6.91
C PRO A 105 -2.89 4.67 7.31
N GLY A 106 -1.80 4.67 6.55
CA GLY A 106 -0.57 5.40 6.82
C GLY A 106 0.39 5.51 5.64
N GLY A 107 0.25 4.66 4.62
CA GLY A 107 0.96 4.79 3.36
C GLY A 107 -0.03 5.14 2.25
N ALA A 108 0.20 6.30 1.63
CA ALA A 108 -0.56 6.88 0.53
C ALA A 108 -2.01 6.38 0.39
N ASP A 109 -2.91 6.95 1.18
CA ASP A 109 -4.35 6.72 1.08
C ASP A 109 -4.93 7.34 -0.22
N PHE A 110 -4.51 6.81 -1.36
CA PHE A 110 -4.91 7.30 -2.67
C PHE A 110 -6.39 7.06 -2.90
N LYS A 111 -6.96 5.97 -2.35
CA LYS A 111 -8.40 5.73 -2.38
C LYS A 111 -9.20 6.82 -1.66
N SER A 112 -8.89 7.15 -0.41
CA SER A 112 -9.66 8.19 0.29
C SER A 112 -9.37 9.58 -0.29
N LYS A 113 -8.12 9.88 -0.65
CA LYS A 113 -7.77 11.13 -1.34
C LYS A 113 -8.52 11.28 -2.66
N LEU A 114 -8.60 10.22 -3.45
CA LEU A 114 -9.35 10.21 -4.70
C LEU A 114 -10.84 10.34 -4.43
N GLN A 115 -11.38 9.70 -3.40
CA GLN A 115 -12.78 9.83 -3.03
C GLN A 115 -13.15 11.25 -2.61
N GLU A 116 -12.31 11.92 -1.80
CA GLU A 116 -12.51 13.33 -1.45
C GLU A 116 -12.40 14.24 -2.68
N LEU A 117 -11.39 14.04 -3.53
CA LEU A 117 -11.24 14.80 -4.77
C LEU A 117 -12.45 14.59 -5.69
N ALA A 118 -12.90 13.35 -5.82
CA ALA A 118 -14.01 12.98 -6.70
C ALA A 118 -15.33 13.63 -6.27
N ALA A 119 -15.61 13.56 -4.97
CA ALA A 119 -16.77 14.23 -4.38
C ALA A 119 -16.73 15.75 -4.60
N ARG A 120 -15.55 16.38 -4.46
CA ARG A 120 -15.39 17.84 -4.62
C ARG A 120 -15.42 18.32 -6.07
N ARG A 121 -14.83 17.56 -7.00
CA ARG A 121 -14.58 18.01 -8.38
C ARG A 121 -15.59 17.48 -9.40
N PHE A 122 -16.18 16.31 -9.14
CA PHE A 122 -17.03 15.61 -10.09
C PHE A 122 -18.42 15.26 -9.51
N GLU A 123 -18.68 15.62 -8.24
CA GLU A 123 -19.93 15.28 -7.52
C GLU A 123 -20.29 13.78 -7.63
N SER A 124 -19.25 12.93 -7.72
CA SER A 124 -19.38 11.51 -8.02
C SER A 124 -18.35 10.72 -7.21
N ALA A 125 -18.72 9.48 -6.82
CA ALA A 125 -17.82 8.58 -6.12
C ALA A 125 -17.01 7.73 -7.11
N PRO A 126 -15.73 7.41 -6.82
CA PRO A 126 -14.94 6.51 -7.65
C PRO A 126 -15.51 5.09 -7.62
N VAL A 127 -15.64 4.47 -8.80
CA VAL A 127 -16.02 3.06 -8.97
C VAL A 127 -14.79 2.28 -9.43
N TYR A 128 -14.58 1.08 -8.91
CA TYR A 128 -13.46 0.23 -9.28
C TYR A 128 -13.92 -1.00 -10.05
N GLU A 129 -13.34 -1.22 -11.22
CA GLU A 129 -13.46 -2.47 -11.97
C GLU A 129 -12.19 -3.30 -11.77
N LEU A 130 -12.36 -4.58 -11.41
CA LEU A 130 -11.27 -5.49 -11.08
C LEU A 130 -11.14 -6.61 -12.10
N GLY A 131 -9.91 -6.93 -12.48
CA GLY A 131 -9.56 -8.09 -13.28
C GLY A 131 -8.43 -8.89 -12.64
N ASP A 132 -8.26 -10.13 -13.07
CA ASP A 132 -7.10 -10.95 -12.71
C ASP A 132 -6.68 -11.87 -13.86
N GLU A 133 -5.37 -12.12 -13.96
CA GLU A 133 -4.78 -13.02 -14.95
C GLU A 133 -3.64 -13.85 -14.32
N GLY A 134 -3.37 -15.00 -14.93
CA GLY A 134 -2.26 -15.88 -14.54
C GLY A 134 -2.66 -17.01 -13.57
N PRO A 135 -1.77 -18.00 -13.39
CA PRO A 135 -2.00 -19.12 -12.49
C PRO A 135 -1.96 -18.68 -11.02
N ASP A 136 -2.59 -19.44 -10.11
CA ASP A 136 -2.75 -19.05 -8.70
C ASP A 136 -1.43 -18.67 -7.97
N HIS A 137 -0.32 -19.29 -8.36
CA HIS A 137 1.01 -19.04 -7.79
C HIS A 137 1.74 -17.85 -8.44
N HIS A 138 1.16 -17.21 -9.46
CA HIS A 138 1.72 -16.09 -10.20
C HIS A 138 0.62 -15.11 -10.64
N LYS A 139 -0.40 -14.94 -9.79
CA LYS A 139 -1.62 -14.21 -10.11
C LYS A 139 -1.37 -12.71 -10.13
N ARG A 140 -1.73 -12.06 -11.24
CA ARG A 140 -1.72 -10.59 -11.39
C ARG A 140 -3.14 -10.06 -11.33
N PHE A 141 -3.32 -8.96 -10.61
CA PHE A 141 -4.59 -8.26 -10.50
C PHE A 141 -4.48 -6.91 -11.19
N PHE A 142 -5.59 -6.50 -11.79
CA PHE A 142 -5.74 -5.22 -12.49
C PHE A 142 -6.92 -4.49 -11.88
N ALA A 143 -6.82 -3.16 -11.82
CA ALA A 143 -7.92 -2.31 -11.43
C ALA A 143 -8.01 -1.12 -12.37
N ARG A 144 -9.24 -0.73 -12.70
CA ARG A 144 -9.57 0.54 -13.34
C ARG A 144 -10.43 1.34 -12.38
N VAL A 145 -10.13 2.64 -12.23
CA VAL A 145 -10.98 3.55 -11.47
C VAL A 145 -11.75 4.44 -12.43
N ILE A 146 -13.06 4.51 -12.21
CA ILE A 146 -14.03 5.22 -13.04
C ILE A 146 -14.66 6.33 -12.20
N ILE A 147 -14.69 7.55 -12.73
CA ILE A 147 -15.37 8.69 -12.10
C ILE A 147 -16.23 9.35 -13.18
N ALA A 148 -17.50 9.63 -12.86
CA ALA A 148 -18.46 10.23 -13.80
C ALA A 148 -18.54 9.52 -15.18
N GLY A 149 -18.38 8.19 -15.19
CA GLY A 149 -18.45 7.37 -16.40
C GLY A 149 -17.13 7.24 -17.19
N GLU A 150 -16.08 7.95 -16.80
CA GLU A 150 -14.78 7.95 -17.48
C GLU A 150 -13.74 7.14 -16.71
N VAL A 151 -12.94 6.34 -17.41
CA VAL A 151 -11.76 5.68 -16.81
C VAL A 151 -10.70 6.73 -16.57
N VAL A 152 -10.41 7.01 -15.30
CA VAL A 152 -9.50 8.08 -14.89
C VAL A 152 -8.16 7.59 -14.37
N GLY A 153 -8.04 6.29 -14.08
CA GLY A 153 -6.77 5.66 -13.71
C GLY A 153 -6.83 4.14 -13.84
N GLU A 154 -5.68 3.53 -14.10
CA GLU A 154 -5.50 2.09 -14.16
C GLU A 154 -4.29 1.69 -13.32
N GLY A 155 -4.33 0.49 -12.76
CA GLY A 155 -3.27 -0.01 -11.90
C GLY A 155 -3.21 -1.53 -11.87
N GLU A 156 -2.05 -2.05 -11.55
CA GLU A 156 -1.79 -3.49 -11.44
C GLU A 156 -1.14 -3.82 -10.09
N GLY A 157 -1.27 -5.06 -9.65
CA GLY A 157 -0.67 -5.51 -8.41
C GLY A 157 -0.76 -7.02 -8.22
N ARG A 158 -0.01 -7.53 -7.23
CA ARG A 158 -0.07 -8.93 -6.80
C ARG A 158 -1.29 -9.26 -5.93
N SER A 159 -2.11 -8.25 -5.63
CA SER A 159 -3.42 -8.41 -4.98
C SER A 159 -4.41 -7.38 -5.52
N LYS A 160 -5.72 -7.66 -5.38
CA LYS A 160 -6.79 -6.72 -5.75
C LYS A 160 -6.57 -5.35 -5.11
N LYS A 161 -6.27 -5.31 -3.80
CA LYS A 161 -6.07 -4.05 -3.05
C LYS A 161 -4.91 -3.21 -3.60
N VAL A 162 -3.78 -3.86 -3.95
CA VAL A 162 -2.61 -3.17 -4.51
C VAL A 162 -2.95 -2.59 -5.88
N ALA A 163 -3.63 -3.36 -6.73
CA ALA A 163 -4.06 -2.89 -8.04
C ALA A 163 -4.98 -1.65 -7.94
N GLU A 164 -5.94 -1.66 -7.01
CA GLU A 164 -6.85 -0.51 -6.84
C GLU A 164 -6.15 0.75 -6.32
N GLN A 165 -5.18 0.61 -5.41
CA GLN A 165 -4.41 1.75 -4.90
C GLN A 165 -3.50 2.31 -5.99
N ALA A 166 -2.90 1.45 -6.83
CA ALA A 166 -2.17 1.87 -8.01
C ALA A 166 -3.08 2.64 -8.99
N ALA A 167 -4.30 2.15 -9.25
CA ALA A 167 -5.27 2.83 -10.09
C ALA A 167 -5.69 4.20 -9.51
N ALA A 168 -5.89 4.27 -8.19
CA ALA A 168 -6.22 5.51 -7.51
C ALA A 168 -5.06 6.54 -7.55
N GLY A 169 -3.82 6.07 -7.38
CA GLY A 169 -2.62 6.89 -7.53
C GLY A 169 -2.47 7.45 -8.95
N ALA A 170 -2.69 6.61 -9.97
CA ALA A 170 -2.67 7.03 -11.37
C ALA A 170 -3.71 8.11 -11.67
N ALA A 171 -4.94 7.97 -11.15
CA ALA A 171 -5.99 8.97 -11.29
C ALA A 171 -5.62 10.30 -10.62
N LEU A 172 -5.10 10.27 -9.39
CA LEU A 172 -4.67 11.49 -8.69
C LEU A 172 -3.53 12.21 -9.45
N ALA A 173 -2.56 11.49 -9.99
CA ALA A 173 -1.48 12.05 -10.80
C ALA A 173 -2.00 12.70 -12.10
N ARG A 174 -2.98 12.07 -12.76
CA ARG A 174 -3.66 12.63 -13.93
C ARG A 174 -4.37 13.94 -13.60
N PHE A 175 -5.03 14.04 -12.45
CA PHE A 175 -5.72 15.27 -12.04
C PHE A 175 -4.78 16.38 -11.57
N ALA A 176 -3.57 16.05 -11.13
CA ALA A 176 -2.53 17.02 -10.77
C ALA A 176 -1.85 17.65 -12.00
N SER A 177 -1.80 16.94 -13.14
CA SER A 177 -1.11 17.38 -14.37
C SER A 177 -2.00 18.16 -15.35
N VAL A 178 -3.32 18.19 -15.14
CA VAL A 178 -4.27 18.95 -15.97
C VAL A 178 -4.86 20.10 -15.14
N PRO A 179 -4.43 21.36 -15.35
CA PRO A 179 -5.11 22.52 -14.77
C PRO A 179 -6.52 22.59 -15.34
N VAL A 180 -7.53 22.75 -14.48
CA VAL A 180 -8.90 23.02 -14.94
C VAL A 180 -8.95 24.47 -15.43
N PRO A 181 -9.59 24.76 -16.57
CA PRO A 181 -9.98 26.13 -16.88
C PRO A 181 -10.91 26.64 -15.76
N GLU A 182 -10.54 27.75 -15.12
CA GLU A 182 -11.40 28.40 -14.13
C GLU A 182 -12.78 28.68 -14.76
N ARG A 183 -13.86 28.31 -14.06
CA ARG A 183 -15.22 28.65 -14.50
C ARG A 183 -15.33 30.17 -14.53
N GLY A 184 -15.60 30.70 -15.72
CA GLY A 184 -16.04 32.08 -15.88
C GLY A 184 -17.34 32.28 -15.12
N ASP A 185 -17.28 33.11 -14.09
CA ASP A 185 -18.43 33.70 -13.42
C ASP A 185 -19.05 34.71 -14.40
N ASN A 186 -20.14 34.32 -15.08
CA ASN A 186 -21.19 35.22 -15.57
C ASN A 186 -22.18 34.45 -16.43
N ASP A 187 -23.31 34.07 -15.82
CA ASP A 187 -24.61 34.26 -16.45
C ASP A 187 -25.57 34.74 -15.36
N VAL A 188 -25.52 36.04 -15.10
CA VAL A 188 -26.60 36.77 -14.44
C VAL A 188 -27.82 36.65 -15.35
N VAL A 189 -28.72 35.74 -15.01
CA VAL A 189 -30.04 35.66 -15.65
C VAL A 189 -30.77 36.97 -15.35
N PRO A 190 -31.27 37.72 -16.36
CA PRO A 190 -31.98 38.95 -16.11
C PRO A 190 -33.33 38.66 -15.44
N ASN A 191 -33.59 39.46 -14.41
CA ASN A 191 -34.82 39.56 -13.65
C ASN A 191 -36.00 39.78 -14.61
N HIS A 192 -36.96 38.84 -14.66
CA HIS A 192 -38.26 39.11 -15.28
C HIS A 192 -39.12 39.88 -14.26
N GLU A 193 -39.05 41.20 -14.34
CA GLU A 193 -40.08 42.06 -13.73
C GLU A 193 -41.39 41.90 -14.49
N SER A 194 -42.42 41.59 -13.73
CA SER A 194 -43.83 41.66 -14.09
C SER A 194 -44.27 43.10 -14.28
N GLU A 195 -44.80 43.45 -15.46
CA GLU A 195 -45.70 44.59 -15.62
C GLU A 195 -47.08 44.13 -16.12
N GLN A 196 -48.07 44.47 -15.31
CA GLN A 196 -49.48 44.50 -15.63
C GLN A 196 -49.76 45.63 -16.64
N GLY A 197 -50.70 45.46 -17.56
CA GLY A 197 -51.24 46.61 -18.29
C GLY A 197 -52.10 46.33 -19.53
N ASN A 198 -53.41 46.22 -19.30
CA ASN A 198 -54.48 46.91 -20.04
C ASN A 198 -54.85 46.46 -21.47
N ALA A 199 -55.94 45.68 -21.59
CA ALA A 199 -57.18 46.03 -22.31
C ALA A 199 -58.25 44.93 -22.10
#